data_AF-A0A344LHW5-F1
#
_entry.id   AF-A0A344LHW5-F1
#
_cell.length_a   1.000
_cell.length_b   1.000
_cell.length_c   1.000
_cell.angle_alpha   90.00
_cell.angle_beta   90.00
_cell.angle_gamma   90.00
#
_symmetry.space_group_name_H-M   'P 1'
#
loop_
_entity.id
_entity.type
_entity.pdbx_description
1 polymer ?
#
loop_
_entity_poly.entity_id
_entity_poly.type
_entity_poly.pdbx_seq_one_letter_code
_entity_poly.pdbx_strand_id
1 'polypeptide(L)'
;MPVTTVSDLPLEWTSPVLTSRDPGAGSGVVVWDLDLVLLPSRRLDREAHRVAFARVTGKRPVHEPPMLDQTDPLFAVELLCHNGYALIQARRTLPVYLPALATAYRALAKRRPWLLPRPCEDAFARLRRSAPVPGVVQAFVTAKLRPSAVLTLAATGLDRYLDPAAGAYGSDHANRAKLTGIALARGDDLLRRRWS
;
A
#
# COMPACT_ATOMS: atom_id res chain seq x y z
N MET A 1 -14.83 0.18 23.83
CA MET A 1 -15.53 1.19 23.03
C MET A 1 -16.10 0.49 21.81
N PRO A 2 -17.41 0.55 21.56
CA PRO A 2 -18.05 -0.32 20.57
C PRO A 2 -17.60 0.08 19.16
N VAL A 3 -17.30 -0.92 18.35
CA VAL A 3 -17.09 -0.77 16.91
C VAL A 3 -18.46 -0.52 16.30
N THR A 4 -18.72 0.70 15.83
CA THR A 4 -19.97 1.00 15.12
C THR A 4 -19.93 0.28 13.77
N THR A 5 -20.77 -0.72 13.59
CA THR A 5 -20.92 -1.43 12.32
C THR A 5 -21.63 -0.50 11.33
N VAL A 6 -20.91 -0.10 10.26
CA VAL A 6 -21.28 0.20 8.83
C VAL A 6 -22.70 0.69 8.45
N SER A 7 -23.63 0.96 9.36
CA SER A 7 -25.06 0.99 9.04
C SER A 7 -25.65 2.37 8.74
N ASP A 8 -24.90 3.46 8.92
CA ASP A 8 -25.45 4.84 8.78
C ASP A 8 -24.75 5.69 7.71
N LEU A 9 -24.02 5.07 6.78
CA LEU A 9 -23.58 5.71 5.53
C LEU A 9 -24.54 5.34 4.40
N PRO A 10 -24.83 6.22 3.42
CA PRO A 10 -25.72 5.94 2.31
C PRO A 10 -25.38 4.59 1.66
N LEU A 11 -26.39 3.73 1.45
CA LEU A 11 -26.25 2.31 1.07
C LEU A 11 -25.38 2.06 -0.19
N GLU A 12 -25.16 3.09 -0.99
CA GLU A 12 -24.28 3.18 -2.16
C GLU A 12 -22.76 3.25 -1.85
N TRP A 13 -22.37 3.18 -0.56
CA TRP A 13 -20.98 3.20 -0.06
C TRP A 13 -20.45 1.84 0.45
N THR A 14 -21.10 0.73 0.13
CA THR A 14 -20.80 -0.60 0.70
C THR A 14 -19.58 -1.36 0.15
N SER A 15 -18.70 -0.74 -0.65
CA SER A 15 -17.29 -1.17 -0.84
C SER A 15 -16.59 -0.17 -1.77
N PRO A 16 -15.57 0.56 -1.29
CA PRO A 16 -14.20 0.06 -1.20
C PRO A 16 -13.39 0.53 0.04
N VAL A 17 -14.07 1.06 1.05
CA VAL A 17 -13.45 1.54 2.29
C VAL A 17 -13.18 0.34 3.19
N LEU A 18 -11.91 0.12 3.59
CA LEU A 18 -11.56 -1.01 4.47
C LEU A 18 -12.14 -0.82 5.88
N THR A 19 -12.19 0.41 6.38
CA THR A 19 -12.78 0.79 7.67
C THR A 19 -12.95 2.32 7.71
N SER A 20 -14.02 2.82 8.33
CA SER A 20 -14.15 4.21 8.77
C SER A 20 -14.21 4.29 10.30
N ARG A 21 -13.64 5.34 10.89
CA ARG A 21 -13.82 5.65 12.32
C ARG A 21 -14.29 7.09 12.44
N ASP A 22 -15.46 7.27 13.04
CA ASP A 22 -16.10 8.56 13.30
C ASP A 22 -15.83 8.98 14.76
N PRO A 23 -14.95 9.96 15.03
CA PRO A 23 -14.81 10.60 16.33
C PRO A 23 -15.99 11.51 16.73
N GLY A 24 -16.98 11.76 15.87
CA GLY A 24 -18.18 12.54 16.17
C GLY A 24 -18.56 13.51 15.05
N ALA A 25 -19.88 13.61 14.81
CA ALA A 25 -20.62 14.53 13.92
C ALA A 25 -19.78 15.25 12.84
N GLY A 26 -19.23 14.49 11.89
CA GLY A 26 -18.64 15.02 10.65
C GLY A 26 -17.11 15.02 10.57
N SER A 27 -16.41 14.48 11.57
CA SER A 27 -14.95 14.31 11.51
C SER A 27 -14.56 12.83 11.55
N GLY A 28 -13.52 12.42 10.82
CA GLY A 28 -13.05 11.03 10.88
C GLY A 28 -12.01 10.61 9.86
N VAL A 29 -11.67 9.33 9.90
CA VAL A 29 -10.65 8.72 9.03
C VAL A 29 -11.31 7.71 8.11
N VAL A 30 -11.04 7.83 6.81
CA VAL A 30 -11.40 6.85 5.78
C VAL A 30 -10.13 6.16 5.31
N VAL A 31 -10.10 4.83 5.36
CA VAL A 31 -8.93 4.04 4.94
C VAL A 31 -9.17 3.37 3.59
N TRP A 32 -8.34 3.71 2.60
CA TRP A 32 -8.34 3.13 1.26
C TRP A 32 -7.32 2.02 1.11
N ASP A 33 -7.67 0.94 0.41
CA ASP A 33 -6.67 -0.04 -0.03
C ASP A 33 -6.03 0.40 -1.36
N LEU A 34 -4.74 0.70 -1.38
CA LEU A 34 -4.09 1.04 -2.64
C LEU A 34 -4.02 -0.14 -3.61
N ASP A 35 -3.69 -1.34 -3.14
CA ASP A 35 -3.34 -2.45 -4.05
C ASP A 35 -4.54 -3.27 -4.49
N LEU A 36 -5.64 -3.23 -3.74
CA LEU A 36 -6.84 -4.01 -4.02
C LEU A 36 -7.98 -3.16 -4.59
N VAL A 37 -7.96 -1.85 -4.34
CA VAL A 37 -9.01 -0.93 -4.78
C VAL A 37 -8.47 0.09 -5.78
N LEU A 38 -7.57 0.97 -5.33
CA LEU A 38 -7.24 2.16 -6.13
C LEU A 38 -6.31 1.83 -7.31
N LEU A 39 -5.40 0.87 -7.14
CA LEU A 39 -4.33 0.55 -8.08
C LEU A 39 -4.11 -0.98 -8.20
N PRO A 40 -5.08 -1.74 -8.75
CA PRO A 40 -5.09 -3.21 -8.69
C PRO A 40 -4.05 -3.93 -9.58
N SER A 41 -3.20 -3.21 -10.31
CA SER A 41 -2.16 -3.82 -11.16
C SER A 41 -0.85 -4.03 -10.40
N ARG A 42 -0.27 -5.23 -10.53
CA ARG A 42 1.00 -5.64 -9.90
C ARG A 42 2.15 -5.87 -10.87
N ARG A 43 2.03 -5.38 -12.10
CA ARG A 43 3.02 -5.62 -13.17
C ARG A 43 4.41 -5.08 -12.81
N LEU A 44 4.45 -3.84 -12.31
CA LEU A 44 5.69 -3.21 -11.88
C LEU A 44 6.29 -3.88 -10.64
N ASP A 45 5.46 -4.26 -9.66
CA ASP A 45 5.92 -4.93 -8.43
C ASP A 45 6.61 -6.26 -8.74
N ARG A 46 5.98 -7.08 -9.58
CA ARG A 46 6.55 -8.38 -10.01
C ARG A 46 7.90 -8.20 -10.68
N GLU A 47 8.00 -7.27 -11.62
CA GLU A 47 9.26 -7.02 -12.33
C GLU A 47 10.33 -6.45 -11.39
N ALA A 48 9.96 -5.58 -10.45
CA ALA A 48 10.87 -5.04 -9.46
C ALA A 48 11.42 -6.15 -8.53
N HIS A 49 10.58 -7.08 -8.10
CA HIS A 49 11.01 -8.23 -7.31
C HIS A 49 11.97 -9.16 -8.07
N ARG A 50 11.74 -9.41 -9.37
CA ARG A 50 12.68 -10.17 -10.21
C ARG A 50 14.05 -9.51 -10.29
N VAL A 51 14.07 -8.20 -10.53
CA VAL A 51 15.31 -7.41 -10.62
C VAL A 51 16.04 -7.37 -9.28
N ALA A 52 15.31 -7.15 -8.18
CA ALA A 52 15.87 -7.15 -6.83
C ALA A 52 16.45 -8.51 -6.46
N PHE A 53 15.71 -9.58 -6.73
CA PHE A 53 16.17 -10.96 -6.52
C PHE A 53 17.45 -11.23 -7.30
N ALA A 54 17.50 -10.90 -8.59
CA ALA A 54 18.70 -11.11 -9.40
C ALA A 54 19.90 -10.30 -8.91
N ARG A 55 19.68 -9.06 -8.48
CA ARG A 55 20.74 -8.21 -7.93
C ARG A 55 21.32 -8.74 -6.62
N VAL A 56 20.49 -9.31 -5.76
CA VAL A 56 20.88 -9.76 -4.42
C VAL A 56 21.47 -11.17 -4.43
N THR A 57 20.92 -12.05 -5.26
CA THR A 57 21.29 -13.48 -5.29
C THR A 57 22.28 -13.84 -6.40
N GLY A 58 22.48 -12.94 -7.37
CA GLY A 58 23.23 -13.22 -8.59
C GLY A 58 22.51 -14.14 -9.58
N LYS A 59 21.28 -14.57 -9.30
CA LYS A 59 20.50 -15.52 -10.12
C LYS A 59 19.11 -14.96 -10.41
N ARG A 60 18.52 -15.30 -11.56
CA ARG A 60 17.10 -15.01 -11.79
C ARG A 60 16.23 -15.96 -10.96
N PRO A 61 15.07 -15.53 -10.45
CA PRO A 61 14.14 -16.46 -9.82
C PRO A 61 13.64 -17.45 -10.87
N VAL A 62 13.63 -18.73 -10.53
CA VAL A 62 13.10 -19.83 -11.37
C VAL A 62 11.66 -20.14 -10.96
N HIS A 63 11.36 -20.07 -9.66
CA HIS A 63 10.01 -20.27 -9.13
C HIS A 63 9.48 -18.97 -8.55
N GLU A 64 8.39 -18.46 -9.12
CA GLU A 64 7.72 -17.26 -8.64
C GLU A 64 6.42 -17.66 -7.92
N PRO A 65 6.29 -17.41 -6.60
CA PRO A 65 5.01 -17.59 -5.93
C PRO A 65 3.96 -16.62 -6.51
N PRO A 66 2.67 -16.94 -6.38
CA PRO A 66 1.61 -16.01 -6.72
C PRO A 66 1.77 -14.73 -5.88
N MET A 67 1.73 -13.57 -6.54
CA MET A 67 1.77 -12.28 -5.85
C MET A 67 0.36 -11.92 -5.40
N LEU A 68 -0.04 -12.50 -4.26
CA LEU A 68 -1.32 -12.27 -3.60
C LEU A 68 -1.28 -10.94 -2.82
N ASP A 69 -2.03 -10.79 -1.74
CA ASP A 69 -2.13 -9.55 -0.98
C ASP A 69 -0.98 -9.30 0.02
N GLN A 70 0.04 -10.15 0.04
CA GLN A 70 1.18 -10.04 0.95
C GLN A 70 1.98 -8.75 0.79
N THR A 71 2.64 -8.33 1.87
CA THR A 71 3.55 -7.18 1.87
C THR A 71 4.86 -7.50 1.15
N ASP A 72 5.54 -6.47 0.62
CA ASP A 72 6.83 -6.60 -0.06
C ASP A 72 7.85 -7.42 0.76
N PRO A 73 8.01 -7.22 2.09
CA PRO A 73 8.92 -8.06 2.88
C PRO A 73 8.49 -9.53 2.96
N LEU A 74 7.19 -9.80 3.10
CA LEU A 74 6.70 -11.18 3.18
C LEU A 74 6.86 -11.88 1.82
N PHE A 75 6.49 -11.22 0.72
CA PHE A 75 6.68 -11.76 -0.62
C PHE A 75 8.17 -11.97 -0.96
N ALA A 76 9.05 -11.07 -0.51
CA ALA A 76 10.50 -11.25 -0.68
C ALA A 76 11.02 -12.51 0.01
N VAL A 77 10.56 -12.79 1.25
CA VAL A 77 10.89 -14.04 1.95
C VAL A 77 10.37 -15.25 1.19
N GLU A 78 9.12 -15.22 0.74
CA GLU A 78 8.53 -16.33 0.00
C GLU A 78 9.22 -16.60 -1.32
N LEU A 79 9.53 -15.56 -2.09
CA LEU A 79 10.27 -15.68 -3.33
C LEU A 79 11.65 -16.30 -3.09
N LEU A 80 12.36 -15.90 -2.03
CA LEU A 80 13.64 -16.53 -1.66
C LEU A 80 13.45 -18.00 -1.28
N CYS A 81 12.46 -18.33 -0.45
CA CYS A 81 12.19 -19.71 -0.03
C CYS A 81 11.83 -20.61 -1.22
N HIS A 82 10.99 -20.14 -2.14
CA HIS A 82 10.64 -20.88 -3.36
C HIS A 82 11.83 -21.13 -4.29
N ASN A 83 12.92 -20.37 -4.12
CA ASN A 83 14.16 -20.52 -4.88
C ASN A 83 15.30 -21.14 -4.04
N GLY A 84 14.95 -21.92 -3.01
CA GLY A 84 15.89 -22.80 -2.29
C GLY A 84 16.60 -22.19 -1.09
N TYR A 85 16.24 -20.98 -0.67
CA TYR A 85 16.80 -20.38 0.54
C TYR A 85 16.02 -20.86 1.78
N ALA A 86 16.72 -21.29 2.83
CA ALA A 86 16.05 -21.60 4.10
C ALA A 86 15.40 -20.34 4.69
N LEU A 87 14.28 -20.48 5.41
CA LEU A 87 13.52 -19.35 5.96
C LEU A 87 14.38 -18.35 6.76
N ILE A 88 15.31 -18.86 7.57
CA ILE A 88 16.22 -18.01 8.35
C ILE A 88 17.19 -17.22 7.46
N GLN A 89 17.68 -17.83 6.37
CA GLN A 89 18.53 -17.16 5.40
C GLN A 89 17.72 -16.10 4.65
N ALA A 90 16.51 -16.43 4.20
CA ALA A 90 15.63 -15.50 3.51
C ALA A 90 15.34 -14.24 4.36
N ARG A 91 15.04 -14.42 5.64
CA ARG A 91 14.84 -13.30 6.59
C ARG A 91 16.11 -12.47 6.79
N ARG A 92 17.28 -13.10 6.92
CA ARG A 92 18.57 -12.41 7.05
C ARG A 92 18.97 -11.62 5.79
N THR A 93 18.42 -11.98 4.64
CA THR A 93 18.65 -11.28 3.36
C THR A 93 17.82 -9.99 3.21
N LEU A 94 16.71 -9.84 3.96
CA LEU A 94 15.80 -8.69 3.84
C LEU A 94 16.47 -7.32 3.94
N PRO A 95 17.43 -7.05 4.86
CA PRO A 95 18.08 -5.75 4.96
C PRO A 95 18.77 -5.30 3.67
N VAL A 96 19.25 -6.24 2.84
CA VAL A 96 19.86 -5.94 1.53
C VAL A 96 18.80 -6.00 0.41
N TYR A 97 17.82 -6.88 0.54
CA TYR A 97 16.78 -7.06 -0.48
C TYR A 97 15.84 -5.85 -0.61
N LEU A 98 15.33 -5.30 0.50
CA LEU A 98 14.32 -4.24 0.46
C LEU A 98 14.85 -2.92 -0.17
N PRO A 99 16.09 -2.46 0.11
CA PRO A 99 16.68 -1.35 -0.62
C PRO A 99 16.90 -1.64 -2.11
N ALA A 100 17.29 -2.88 -2.45
CA ALA A 100 17.43 -3.31 -3.84
C ALA A 100 16.07 -3.30 -4.57
N LEU A 101 14.99 -3.69 -3.89
CA LEU A 101 13.62 -3.62 -4.39
C LEU A 101 13.18 -2.19 -4.68
N ALA A 102 13.34 -1.28 -3.72
CA ALA A 102 12.99 0.14 -3.92
C ALA A 102 13.80 0.76 -5.10
N THR A 103 15.08 0.40 -5.21
CA THR A 103 15.95 0.84 -6.31
C THR A 103 15.47 0.30 -7.66
N ALA A 104 15.15 -0.99 -7.73
CA ALA A 104 14.64 -1.65 -8.93
C ALA A 104 13.29 -1.04 -9.35
N TYR A 105 12.38 -0.85 -8.40
CA TYR A 105 11.07 -0.25 -8.61
C TYR A 105 11.18 1.11 -9.27
N ARG A 106 11.97 2.02 -8.66
CA ARG A 106 12.20 3.37 -9.19
C ARG A 106 12.80 3.36 -10.59
N ALA A 107 13.80 2.50 -10.83
CA ALA A 107 14.45 2.40 -12.14
C ALA A 107 13.48 1.89 -13.21
N LEU A 108 12.66 0.88 -12.88
CA LEU A 108 11.65 0.33 -13.79
C LEU A 108 10.51 1.30 -14.05
N ALA A 109 10.00 2.01 -13.03
CA ALA A 109 8.99 3.04 -13.20
C ALA A 109 9.43 4.12 -14.20
N LYS A 110 10.71 4.53 -14.12
CA LYS A 110 11.30 5.51 -15.06
C LYS A 110 11.48 4.94 -16.46
N ARG A 111 12.00 3.72 -16.59
CA ARG A 111 12.36 3.12 -17.89
C ARG A 111 11.19 2.47 -18.63
N ARG A 112 10.17 2.05 -17.89
CA ARG A 112 9.00 1.30 -18.36
C ARG A 112 7.73 1.83 -17.68
N PRO A 113 7.37 3.11 -17.90
CA PRO A 113 6.23 3.73 -17.23
C PRO A 113 4.89 3.03 -17.53
N TRP A 114 4.76 2.32 -18.65
CA TRP A 114 3.58 1.51 -18.97
C TRP A 114 3.34 0.32 -18.02
N LEU A 115 4.31 -0.01 -17.15
CA LEU A 115 4.12 -1.01 -16.08
C LEU A 115 3.43 -0.43 -14.84
N LEU A 116 3.38 0.89 -14.70
CA LEU A 116 2.70 1.55 -13.59
C LEU A 116 1.21 1.20 -13.62
N PRO A 117 0.58 1.05 -12.43
CA PRO A 117 -0.86 0.85 -12.36
C PRO A 117 -1.60 2.10 -12.85
N ARG A 118 -2.76 1.88 -13.45
CA ARG A 118 -3.75 2.94 -13.69
C ARG A 118 -4.74 2.96 -12.52
N PRO A 119 -5.19 4.14 -12.07
CA PRO A 119 -6.27 4.24 -11.09
C PRO A 119 -7.51 3.48 -11.56
N CYS A 120 -8.15 2.74 -10.65
CA CYS A 120 -9.52 2.26 -10.85
C CYS A 120 -10.44 3.49 -10.91
N GLU A 121 -11.14 3.68 -12.04
CA GLU A 121 -11.90 4.91 -12.31
C GLU A 121 -12.98 5.18 -11.26
N ASP A 122 -13.77 4.17 -10.90
CA ASP A 122 -14.86 4.29 -9.92
C ASP A 122 -14.33 4.62 -8.52
N ALA A 123 -13.30 3.91 -8.07
CA ALA A 123 -12.70 4.14 -6.76
C ALA A 123 -12.03 5.52 -6.69
N PHE A 124 -11.34 5.92 -7.75
CA PHE A 124 -10.72 7.23 -7.84
C PHE A 124 -11.76 8.37 -7.86
N ALA A 125 -12.89 8.18 -8.56
CA ALA A 125 -13.99 9.13 -8.55
C ALA A 125 -14.64 9.27 -7.16
N ARG A 126 -14.73 8.19 -6.39
CA ARG A 126 -15.20 8.23 -4.99
C ARG A 126 -14.20 8.98 -4.10
N LEU A 127 -12.91 8.66 -4.18
CA LEU A 127 -11.86 9.38 -3.45
C LEU A 127 -11.87 10.88 -3.77
N ARG A 128 -11.97 11.25 -5.04
CA ARG A 128 -12.01 12.66 -5.46
C ARG A 128 -13.20 13.42 -4.88
N ARG A 129 -14.36 12.75 -4.72
CA ARG A 129 -15.56 13.34 -4.12
C ARG A 129 -15.45 13.46 -2.60
N SER A 130 -14.82 12.49 -1.92
CA SER A 130 -14.71 12.48 -0.45
C SER A 130 -13.51 13.27 0.09
N ALA A 131 -12.43 13.39 -0.67
CA ALA A 131 -11.21 14.09 -0.25
C ALA A 131 -11.40 15.55 0.21
N PRO A 132 -12.27 16.38 -0.40
CA PRO A 132 -12.46 17.76 0.04
C PRO A 132 -13.41 17.90 1.25
N VAL A 133 -14.00 16.82 1.78
CA VAL A 133 -14.93 16.90 2.91
C VAL A 133 -14.18 17.39 4.16
N PRO A 134 -14.56 18.55 4.74
CA PRO A 134 -13.93 19.05 5.95
C PRO A 134 -14.03 18.06 7.11
N GLY A 135 -12.99 17.99 7.94
CA GLY A 135 -12.94 17.06 9.06
C GLY A 135 -12.68 15.60 8.68
N VAL A 136 -12.50 15.26 7.40
CA VAL A 136 -12.19 13.89 6.97
C VAL A 136 -10.75 13.76 6.49
N VAL A 137 -10.02 12.81 7.06
CA VAL A 137 -8.68 12.43 6.59
C VAL A 137 -8.78 11.17 5.72
N GLN A 138 -8.21 11.26 4.51
CA GLN A 138 -8.06 10.12 3.60
C GLN A 138 -6.72 9.42 3.92
N ALA A 139 -6.81 8.33 4.68
CA ALA A 139 -5.68 7.44 4.96
C ALA A 139 -5.68 6.25 3.97
N PHE A 140 -4.59 5.51 3.91
CA PHE A 140 -4.51 4.36 3.02
C PHE A 140 -3.60 3.26 3.54
N VAL A 141 -3.75 2.05 3.01
CA VAL A 141 -2.86 0.91 3.22
C VAL A 141 -2.29 0.41 1.91
N THR A 142 -1.05 -0.09 1.94
CA THR A 142 -0.42 -0.76 0.81
C THR A 142 0.60 -1.79 1.29
N ALA A 143 0.73 -2.88 0.53
CA ALA A 143 1.74 -3.91 0.68
C ALA A 143 3.14 -3.39 0.30
N LYS A 144 3.21 -2.28 -0.43
CA LYS A 144 4.47 -1.77 -0.99
C LYS A 144 5.35 -1.15 0.10
N LEU A 145 6.65 -1.19 -0.12
CA LEU A 145 7.59 -0.33 0.62
C LEU A 145 7.22 1.14 0.42
N ARG A 146 7.39 1.95 1.48
CA ARG A 146 7.05 3.39 1.43
C ARG A 146 7.63 4.15 0.22
N PRO A 147 8.92 4.01 -0.15
CA PRO A 147 9.46 4.71 -1.31
C PRO A 147 8.77 4.33 -2.63
N SER A 148 8.41 3.06 -2.80
CA SER A 148 7.70 2.56 -3.99
C SER A 148 6.28 3.11 -4.04
N ALA A 149 5.57 3.10 -2.91
CA ALA A 149 4.21 3.60 -2.85
C ALA A 149 4.12 5.11 -3.08
N VAL A 150 5.02 5.91 -2.48
CA VAL A 150 5.08 7.36 -2.70
C VAL A 150 5.36 7.69 -4.17
N LEU A 151 6.28 6.97 -4.81
CA LEU A 151 6.53 7.12 -6.24
C LEU A 151 5.25 6.86 -7.05
N THR A 152 4.51 5.81 -6.71
CA THR A 152 3.30 5.43 -7.42
C THR A 152 2.18 6.45 -7.22
N LEU A 153 2.01 6.98 -6.02
CA LEU A 153 1.04 8.05 -5.75
C LEU A 153 1.31 9.28 -6.62
N ALA A 154 2.57 9.71 -6.70
CA ALA A 154 2.96 10.84 -7.54
C ALA A 154 2.76 10.55 -9.03
N ALA A 155 3.11 9.34 -9.48
CA ALA A 155 2.99 8.96 -10.88
C ALA A 155 1.53 8.82 -11.35
N THR A 156 0.59 8.56 -10.43
CA THR A 156 -0.84 8.43 -10.74
C THR A 156 -1.67 9.66 -10.37
N GLY A 157 -1.05 10.66 -9.74
CA GLY A 157 -1.73 11.88 -9.26
C GLY A 157 -2.61 11.66 -8.02
N LEU A 158 -2.50 10.51 -7.36
CA LEU A 158 -3.21 10.20 -6.11
C LEU A 158 -2.63 10.95 -4.90
N ASP A 159 -1.38 11.41 -5.00
CA ASP A 159 -0.69 12.25 -4.00
C ASP A 159 -1.42 13.57 -3.69
N ARG A 160 -2.30 14.03 -4.61
CA ARG A 160 -3.17 15.19 -4.41
C ARG A 160 -4.30 14.95 -3.41
N TYR A 161 -4.65 13.68 -3.17
CA TYR A 161 -5.80 13.28 -2.35
C TYR A 161 -5.36 12.45 -1.14
N LEU A 162 -4.23 11.76 -1.24
CA LEU A 162 -3.71 10.86 -0.22
C LEU A 162 -2.38 11.38 0.30
N ASP A 163 -2.39 11.87 1.53
CA ASP A 163 -1.20 12.35 2.22
C ASP A 163 -0.28 11.16 2.57
N PRO A 164 0.98 11.12 2.08
CA PRO A 164 1.92 10.07 2.45
C PRO A 164 2.21 9.93 3.96
N ALA A 165 1.86 10.92 4.78
CA ALA A 165 1.92 10.81 6.23
C ALA A 165 0.76 9.98 6.81
N ALA A 166 -0.38 9.91 6.11
CA ALA A 166 -1.58 9.14 6.52
C ALA A 166 -1.50 7.65 6.12
N GLY A 167 -0.61 7.29 5.21
CA GLY A 167 -0.50 5.93 4.69
C GLY A 167 0.17 4.95 5.66
N ALA A 168 -0.22 3.68 5.60
CA ALA A 168 0.52 2.54 6.15
C ALA A 168 1.05 1.65 5.02
N TYR A 169 2.29 1.23 5.14
CA TYR A 169 3.10 0.64 4.08
C TYR A 169 3.57 -0.76 4.48
N GLY A 170 3.90 -1.62 3.53
CA GLY A 170 4.48 -2.94 3.82
C GLY A 170 5.81 -2.85 4.57
N SER A 171 6.49 -1.70 4.52
CA SER A 171 7.66 -1.42 5.35
C SER A 171 7.34 -1.17 6.83
N ASP A 172 6.10 -0.90 7.20
CA ASP A 172 5.69 -0.69 8.60
C ASP A 172 5.44 -2.03 9.32
N HIS A 173 4.92 -3.03 8.61
CA HIS A 173 4.64 -4.35 9.20
C HIS A 173 4.53 -5.45 8.13
N ALA A 174 5.09 -6.63 8.39
CA ALA A 174 5.05 -7.75 7.43
C ALA A 174 3.65 -8.38 7.28
N ASN A 175 2.87 -8.47 8.36
CA ASN A 175 1.46 -8.86 8.29
C ASN A 175 0.59 -7.68 7.84
N ARG A 176 -0.03 -7.80 6.66
CA ARG A 176 -0.91 -6.78 6.07
C ARG A 176 -2.07 -6.39 6.99
N ALA A 177 -2.63 -7.34 7.74
CA ALA A 177 -3.77 -7.07 8.62
C ALA A 177 -3.47 -6.03 9.72
N LYS A 178 -2.18 -5.79 10.02
CA LYS A 178 -1.76 -4.76 10.97
C LYS A 178 -1.70 -3.36 10.37
N LEU A 179 -1.67 -3.22 9.04
CA LEU A 179 -1.52 -1.92 8.37
C LEU A 179 -2.74 -1.01 8.57
N THR A 180 -3.95 -1.58 8.60
CA THR A 180 -5.18 -0.78 8.82
C THR A 180 -5.14 -0.02 10.14
N GLY A 181 -4.69 -0.67 11.23
CA GLY A 181 -4.55 -0.01 12.53
C GLY A 181 -3.52 1.12 12.52
N ILE A 182 -2.42 0.95 11.77
CA ILE A 182 -1.38 1.97 11.61
C ILE A 182 -1.92 3.16 10.80
N ALA A 183 -2.64 2.90 9.71
CA ALA A 183 -3.24 3.95 8.88
C ALA A 183 -4.30 4.75 9.65
N LEU A 184 -5.14 4.08 10.45
CA LEU A 184 -6.11 4.75 11.32
C LEU A 184 -5.40 5.65 12.34
N ALA A 185 -4.38 5.14 13.04
CA ALA A 185 -3.65 5.94 14.02
C ALA A 185 -2.96 7.18 13.42
N ARG A 186 -2.37 7.04 12.22
CA ARG A 186 -1.77 8.16 11.47
C ARG A 186 -2.84 9.15 10.99
N GLY A 187 -3.97 8.65 10.52
CA GLY A 187 -5.12 9.47 10.12
C GLY A 187 -5.67 10.30 11.27
N ASP A 188 -5.86 9.68 12.45
CA ASP A 188 -6.35 10.35 13.65
C ASP A 188 -5.36 11.44 14.10
N ASP A 189 -4.06 11.20 13.97
CA ASP A 189 -3.03 12.19 14.31
C ASP A 189 -3.03 13.39 13.36
N LEU A 190 -3.18 13.15 12.06
CA LEU A 190 -3.34 14.22 11.08
C LEU A 190 -4.63 15.00 11.28
N LEU A 191 -5.73 14.32 11.64
CA LEU A 191 -7.01 14.94 11.94
C LEU A 191 -6.84 15.93 13.12
N ARG A 192 -6.21 15.50 14.22
CA ARG A 192 -5.93 16.39 15.35
C ARG A 192 -5.07 17.59 14.97
N ARG A 193 -4.04 17.41 14.14
CA ARG A 193 -3.14 18.51 13.76
C ARG A 193 -3.76 19.56 12.84
N ARG A 194 -4.71 19.16 11.98
CA ARG A 194 -5.33 20.03 10.97
C ARG A 194 -6.55 20.79 11.50
N TRP A 195 -7.19 20.28 12.55
CA TRP A 195 -8.44 20.82 13.10
C TRP A 195 -8.41 21.00 14.64
N SER A 196 -7.23 21.09 15.26
CA SER A 196 -7.04 21.72 16.59
C SER A 196 -6.67 23.18 16.42
#